data_AF-A0A7J4G212-F1
#
_entry.id   AF-A0A7J4G212-F1
#
_cell.length_a   1.000
_cell.length_b   1.000
_cell.length_c   1.000
_cell.angle_alpha   90.00
_cell.angle_beta   90.00
_cell.angle_gamma   90.00
#
_symmetry.space_group_name_H-M   'P 1'
#
loop_
_entity.id
_entity.type
_entity.pdbx_description
1 polymer ?
#
loop_
_entity_poly.entity_id
_entity_poly.type
_entity_poly.pdbx_seq_one_letter_code
_entity_poly.pdbx_strand_id
1 'polypeptide(L)'
;MRERDWIRYRYFTRHLNMAGLWLYTSYILLIIYLAIPSILPSPDILIWDASLHSLTLGFIGNFIYAYGGIMLPPIILRKPAYRNLSYTPMIMLNTAVLLRIITDLINIFKGSYMAILHTSLIIASLTYFIIMLTRLFNEEVK
;
A
#
# COMPACT_ATOMS: atom_id res chain seq x y z
N MET A 1 -10.38 26.52 -6.51
CA MET A 1 -9.70 25.65 -5.52
C MET A 1 -8.26 26.15 -5.38
N ARG A 2 -7.73 26.33 -4.16
CA ARG A 2 -6.34 26.80 -3.99
C ARG A 2 -5.35 25.70 -4.42
N GLU A 3 -4.20 26.07 -4.97
CA GLU A 3 -3.18 25.13 -5.48
C GLU A 3 -2.82 24.03 -4.46
N ARG A 4 -2.66 24.42 -3.19
CA ARG A 4 -2.46 23.52 -2.05
C ARG A 4 -3.51 22.43 -1.94
N ASP A 5 -4.78 22.80 -2.09
CA ASP A 5 -5.91 21.88 -1.92
C ASP A 5 -5.96 20.89 -3.11
N TRP A 6 -5.50 21.31 -4.29
CA TRP A 6 -5.38 20.45 -5.47
C TRP A 6 -4.26 19.41 -5.34
N ILE A 7 -3.07 19.80 -4.86
CA ILE A 7 -1.95 18.86 -4.62
C ILE A 7 -2.39 17.76 -3.66
N ARG A 8 -3.02 18.15 -2.56
CA ARG A 8 -3.60 17.24 -1.57
C ARG A 8 -4.63 16.30 -2.20
N TYR A 9 -5.58 16.84 -2.96
CA TYR A 9 -6.62 16.05 -3.60
C TYR A 9 -6.03 15.02 -4.59
N ARG A 10 -5.04 15.42 -5.38
CA ARG A 10 -4.36 14.53 -6.33
C ARG A 10 -3.62 13.41 -5.60
N TYR A 11 -2.91 13.75 -4.52
CA TYR A 11 -2.22 12.77 -3.67
C TYR A 11 -3.20 11.73 -3.12
N PHE A 12 -4.32 12.19 -2.55
CA PHE A 12 -5.38 11.32 -2.04
C PHE A 12 -5.90 10.37 -3.10
N THR A 13 -6.30 10.93 -4.23
CA THR A 13 -6.99 10.21 -5.30
C THR A 13 -6.09 9.12 -5.86
N ARG A 14 -4.79 9.39 -6.00
CA ARG A 14 -3.84 8.38 -6.47
C ARG A 14 -3.71 7.21 -5.51
N HIS A 15 -3.61 7.46 -4.20
CA HIS A 15 -3.55 6.39 -3.21
C HIS A 15 -4.85 5.61 -3.14
N LEU A 16 -6.01 6.28 -3.18
CA LEU A 16 -7.30 5.60 -3.21
C LEU A 16 -7.49 4.75 -4.47
N ASN A 17 -7.08 5.24 -5.64
CA ASN A 17 -7.13 4.44 -6.86
C ASN A 17 -6.25 3.20 -6.75
N MET A 18 -5.04 3.32 -6.20
CA MET A 18 -4.17 2.16 -5.95
C MET A 18 -4.77 1.20 -4.92
N ALA A 19 -5.36 1.72 -3.83
CA ALA A 19 -6.05 0.91 -2.84
C ALA A 19 -7.21 0.13 -3.49
N GLY A 20 -8.03 0.81 -4.29
CA GLY A 20 -9.12 0.20 -5.04
C GLY A 20 -8.64 -0.90 -5.99
N LEU A 21 -7.55 -0.67 -6.72
CA LEU A 21 -6.93 -1.70 -7.56
C LEU A 21 -6.58 -2.95 -6.76
N TRP A 22 -5.92 -2.81 -5.61
CA TRP A 22 -5.57 -3.95 -4.77
C TRP A 22 -6.77 -4.64 -4.13
N LEU A 23 -7.83 -3.90 -3.80
CA LEU A 23 -9.08 -4.46 -3.33
C LEU A 23 -9.73 -5.33 -4.42
N TYR A 24 -9.80 -4.82 -5.65
CA TYR A 24 -10.31 -5.61 -6.78
C TYR A 24 -9.45 -6.84 -7.04
N THR A 25 -8.12 -6.71 -7.02
CA THR A 25 -7.20 -7.85 -7.14
C THR A 25 -7.47 -8.90 -6.06
N SER A 26 -7.65 -8.47 -4.81
CA SER A 26 -7.97 -9.39 -3.70
C SER A 26 -9.27 -10.13 -3.94
N TYR A 27 -10.35 -9.44 -4.32
CA TYR A 27 -11.64 -10.08 -4.60
C TYR A 27 -11.57 -11.03 -5.78
N ILE A 28 -10.86 -10.67 -6.85
CA ILE A 28 -10.67 -11.56 -8.01
C ILE A 28 -9.95 -12.84 -7.58
N LEU A 29 -8.85 -12.72 -6.83
CA LEU A 29 -8.10 -13.87 -6.33
C LEU A 29 -8.95 -14.72 -5.37
N LEU A 30 -9.75 -14.09 -4.51
CA LEU A 30 -10.67 -14.81 -3.60
C LEU A 30 -11.75 -15.57 -4.37
N ILE A 31 -12.35 -14.96 -5.41
CA ILE A 31 -13.33 -15.64 -6.26
C ILE A 31 -12.67 -16.83 -6.96
N ILE A 32 -11.45 -16.67 -7.49
CA ILE A 32 -10.70 -17.76 -8.11
C ILE A 32 -10.46 -18.89 -7.10
N TYR A 33 -10.02 -18.56 -5.88
CA TYR A 33 -9.83 -19.52 -4.80
C TYR A 33 -11.11 -20.31 -4.48
N LEU A 34 -12.26 -19.63 -4.38
CA LEU A 34 -13.54 -20.27 -4.07
C LEU A 34 -14.13 -21.07 -5.24
N ALA A 35 -13.80 -20.70 -6.48
CA ALA A 35 -14.34 -21.32 -7.69
C ALA A 35 -13.58 -22.58 -8.12
N ILE A 36 -12.30 -22.73 -7.71
CA ILE A 36 -11.51 -23.93 -7.98
C ILE A 36 -11.95 -25.01 -6.98
N PRO A 37 -12.53 -26.14 -7.42
CA PRO A 37 -12.82 -27.24 -6.52
C PRO A 37 -11.51 -27.74 -5.92
N SER A 38 -11.48 -27.93 -4.61
CA SER A 38 -10.33 -28.38 -3.81
C SER A 38 -9.93 -29.84 -4.12
N ILE A 39 -9.55 -30.08 -5.37
CA ILE A 39 -9.12 -31.37 -5.92
C ILE A 39 -7.65 -31.64 -5.57
N LEU A 40 -6.88 -30.59 -5.25
CA LEU A 40 -5.46 -30.69 -4.90
C LEU A 40 -5.16 -29.92 -3.61
N PRO A 41 -4.50 -30.50 -2.60
CA PRO A 41 -4.30 -29.88 -1.28
C PRO A 41 -3.31 -28.71 -1.24
N SER A 42 -2.79 -28.22 -2.37
CA SER A 42 -1.62 -27.32 -2.42
C SER A 42 -1.75 -26.01 -3.23
N PRO A 43 -2.50 -25.89 -4.34
CA PRO A 43 -2.66 -24.61 -5.06
C PRO A 43 -3.55 -23.62 -4.31
N ASP A 44 -4.52 -24.13 -3.56
CA ASP A 44 -5.55 -23.37 -2.85
C ASP A 44 -4.94 -22.38 -1.85
N ILE A 45 -3.88 -22.78 -1.13
CA ILE A 45 -3.23 -21.93 -0.13
C ILE A 45 -2.51 -20.73 -0.77
N LEU A 46 -1.93 -20.90 -1.97
CA LEU A 46 -1.16 -19.82 -2.62
C LEU A 46 -2.05 -18.68 -3.10
N ILE A 47 -3.19 -19.02 -3.69
CA ILE A 47 -4.17 -18.04 -4.18
C ILE A 47 -4.81 -17.33 -2.99
N TRP A 48 -5.11 -18.08 -1.92
CA TRP A 48 -5.57 -17.52 -0.66
C TRP A 48 -4.56 -16.52 -0.07
N ASP A 49 -3.30 -16.90 0.07
CA ASP A 49 -2.24 -16.03 0.59
C ASP A 49 -2.07 -14.77 -0.28
N ALA A 50 -2.04 -14.92 -1.61
CA ALA A 50 -1.97 -13.79 -2.54
C ALA A 50 -3.18 -12.84 -2.38
N SER A 51 -4.38 -13.38 -2.17
CA SER A 51 -5.59 -12.59 -1.92
C SER A 51 -5.50 -11.79 -0.62
N LEU A 52 -4.96 -12.41 0.43
CA LEU A 52 -4.78 -11.78 1.73
C LEU A 52 -3.71 -10.69 1.69
N HIS A 53 -2.58 -10.90 1.01
CA HIS A 53 -1.55 -9.86 0.88
C HIS A 53 -2.02 -8.70 0.01
N SER A 54 -2.80 -8.97 -1.04
CA SER A 54 -3.47 -7.93 -1.83
C SER A 54 -4.37 -7.05 -0.95
N LEU A 55 -5.17 -7.66 -0.07
CA LEU A 55 -6.05 -6.93 0.84
C LEU A 55 -5.27 -6.18 1.93
N THR A 56 -4.45 -6.90 2.68
CA THR A 56 -3.83 -6.40 3.92
C THR A 56 -2.68 -5.44 3.65
N LEU A 57 -1.82 -5.73 2.68
CA LEU A 57 -0.67 -4.88 2.38
C LEU A 57 -0.99 -3.90 1.24
N GLY A 58 -1.64 -4.40 0.19
CA GLY A 58 -2.00 -3.59 -0.97
C GLY A 58 -3.08 -2.57 -0.66
N PHE A 59 -4.29 -3.03 -0.32
CA PHE A 59 -5.43 -2.16 -0.06
C PHE A 59 -5.26 -1.37 1.24
N ILE A 60 -5.13 -2.02 2.40
CA ILE A 60 -5.06 -1.31 3.69
C ILE A 60 -3.82 -0.41 3.74
N GLY A 61 -2.67 -0.85 3.23
CA GLY A 61 -1.46 -0.02 3.21
C GLY A 61 -1.61 1.27 2.38
N ASN A 62 -2.13 1.18 1.14
CA ASN A 62 -2.41 2.39 0.35
C ASN A 62 -3.51 3.25 0.98
N PHE A 63 -4.51 2.64 1.62
CA PHE A 63 -5.55 3.35 2.35
C PHE A 63 -4.98 4.14 3.54
N ILE A 64 -4.11 3.54 4.34
CA ILE A 64 -3.40 4.22 5.44
C ILE A 64 -2.59 5.39 4.90
N TYR A 65 -1.88 5.24 3.77
CA TYR A 65 -1.12 6.35 3.17
C TYR A 65 -2.00 7.48 2.65
N ALA A 66 -3.15 7.15 2.05
CA ALA A 66 -4.13 8.13 1.59
C ALA A 66 -4.63 9.00 2.76
N TYR A 67 -5.07 8.35 3.83
CA TYR A 67 -5.65 9.03 4.99
C TYR A 67 -4.59 9.67 5.88
N GLY A 68 -3.41 9.05 6.02
CA GLY A 68 -2.34 9.60 6.84
C GLY A 68 -1.79 10.91 6.28
N GLY A 69 -1.66 11.05 4.96
CA GLY A 69 -1.22 12.31 4.35
C GLY A 69 -2.22 13.48 4.47
N ILE A 70 -3.48 13.20 4.83
CA ILE A 70 -4.60 14.12 4.63
C ILE A 70 -5.46 14.38 5.86
N MET A 71 -5.79 13.34 6.62
CA MET A 71 -6.59 13.44 7.83
C MET A 71 -5.76 13.81 9.05
N LEU A 72 -4.48 13.42 9.11
CA LEU A 72 -3.63 13.73 10.26
C LEU A 72 -3.48 15.24 10.52
N PRO A 73 -3.26 16.13 9.53
CA PRO A 73 -3.06 17.54 9.83
C PRO A 73 -4.27 18.25 10.47
N PRO A 74 -5.52 18.05 9.99
CA PRO A 74 -6.71 18.54 10.69
C PRO A 74 -6.86 18.00 12.11
N ILE A 75 -6.49 16.73 12.36
CA ILE A 75 -6.55 16.11 13.69
C ILE A 75 -5.53 16.78 14.65
N ILE A 76 -4.35 17.13 14.15
CA ILE A 76 -3.28 17.77 14.95
C ILE A 76 -3.43 19.31 14.96
N LEU A 77 -4.50 19.86 14.36
CA LEU A 77 -4.81 21.29 14.28
C LEU A 77 -3.69 22.17 13.67
N ARG A 78 -2.83 21.58 12.82
CA ARG A 78 -1.74 22.29 12.14
C ARG A 78 -2.08 22.59 10.68
N LYS A 79 -1.46 23.64 10.12
CA LYS A 79 -1.55 24.01 8.69
C LYS A 79 -0.27 23.56 7.95
N PRO A 80 -0.18 22.30 7.50
CA PRO A 80 1.04 21.80 6.88
C PRO A 80 1.30 22.46 5.52
N ALA A 81 2.58 22.65 5.21
CA ALA A 81 3.02 22.90 3.85
C ALA A 81 3.02 21.57 3.06
N TYR A 82 2.04 21.37 2.18
CA TYR A 82 1.93 20.16 1.33
C TYR A 82 3.03 20.05 0.24
N ARG A 83 4.11 20.82 0.32
CA ARG A 83 5.22 20.84 -0.64
C ARG A 83 6.08 19.59 -0.62
N ASN A 84 6.09 18.87 0.51
CA ASN A 84 6.92 17.68 0.71
C ASN A 84 6.15 16.35 0.55
N LEU A 85 4.93 16.38 0.01
CA LEU A 85 4.23 15.14 -0.32
C LEU A 85 4.96 14.40 -1.45
N SER A 86 5.26 13.13 -1.21
CA SER A 86 5.96 12.28 -2.17
C SER A 86 5.21 10.96 -2.39
N TYR A 87 5.22 10.48 -3.63
CA TYR A 87 4.71 9.16 -3.99
C TYR A 87 5.73 8.04 -3.75
N THR A 88 6.94 8.35 -3.28
CA THR A 88 7.99 7.34 -3.03
C THR A 88 7.52 6.21 -2.10
N PRO A 89 6.88 6.46 -0.94
CA PRO A 89 6.36 5.39 -0.09
C PRO A 89 5.36 4.50 -0.82
N MET A 90 4.44 5.12 -1.57
CA MET A 90 3.45 4.43 -2.36
C MET A 90 4.12 3.48 -3.35
N ILE A 91 5.05 3.97 -4.16
CA ILE A 91 5.74 3.16 -5.16
C ILE A 91 6.45 1.98 -4.49
N MET A 92 7.18 2.22 -3.40
CA MET A 92 7.88 1.16 -2.68
C MET A 92 6.92 0.09 -2.12
N LEU A 93 5.80 0.51 -1.53
CA LEU A 93 4.78 -0.41 -1.01
C LEU A 93 4.17 -1.25 -2.14
N ASN A 94 3.73 -0.61 -3.22
CA ASN A 94 3.09 -1.29 -4.34
C ASN A 94 4.06 -2.28 -5.01
N THR A 95 5.33 -1.93 -5.15
CA THR A 95 6.37 -2.85 -5.65
C THR A 95 6.56 -4.03 -4.70
N ALA A 96 6.62 -3.80 -3.39
CA ALA A 96 6.77 -4.87 -2.42
C ALA A 96 5.59 -5.85 -2.43
N VAL A 97 4.36 -5.33 -2.53
CA VAL A 97 3.13 -6.14 -2.60
C VAL A 97 3.06 -6.91 -3.91
N LEU A 98 3.42 -6.28 -5.04
CA LEU A 98 3.46 -6.97 -6.32
C LEU A 98 4.46 -8.13 -6.31
N LEU A 99 5.67 -7.89 -5.79
CA LEU A 99 6.67 -8.95 -5.60
C LEU A 99 6.13 -10.07 -4.70
N ARG A 100 5.46 -9.72 -3.59
CA ARG A 100 4.86 -10.69 -2.67
C ARG A 100 3.85 -11.60 -3.37
N ILE A 101 2.90 -11.01 -4.09
CA ILE A 101 1.85 -11.76 -4.81
C ILE A 101 2.46 -12.64 -5.90
N ILE A 102 3.43 -12.13 -6.67
CA ILE A 102 4.14 -12.92 -7.69
C ILE A 102 4.86 -14.11 -7.03
N THR A 103 5.53 -13.91 -5.89
CA THR A 103 6.22 -15.00 -5.19
C THR A 103 5.25 -16.04 -4.64
N ASP A 104 4.08 -15.62 -4.15
CA ASP A 104 3.05 -16.51 -3.63
C ASP A 104 2.45 -17.34 -4.78
N LEU A 105 2.06 -16.70 -5.90
CA LEU A 105 1.39 -17.37 -7.02
C LEU A 105 2.27 -18.38 -7.76
N ILE A 106 3.54 -18.08 -7.97
CA ILE A 106 4.39 -18.96 -8.78
C ILE A 106 5.10 -20.01 -7.90
N ASN A 107 5.02 -19.90 -6.57
CA ASN A 107 5.69 -20.79 -5.61
C ASN A 107 7.21 -20.98 -5.89
N ILE A 108 7.81 -20.11 -6.71
CA ILE A 108 9.19 -20.28 -7.20
C ILE A 108 10.19 -20.06 -6.06
N PHE A 109 9.80 -19.31 -5.02
CA PHE A 109 10.75 -18.85 -4.02
C PHE A 109 10.19 -18.93 -2.60
N LYS A 110 9.99 -20.15 -2.09
CA LYS A 110 9.85 -20.41 -0.64
C LYS A 110 11.17 -20.23 0.14
N GLY A 111 12.09 -19.40 -0.36
CA GLY A 111 13.39 -19.11 0.25
C GLY A 111 13.36 -17.82 1.09
N SER A 112 14.12 -17.80 2.18
CA SER A 112 14.15 -16.67 3.12
C SER A 112 14.52 -15.32 2.49
N TYR A 113 15.30 -15.31 1.40
CA TYR A 113 15.80 -14.08 0.78
C TYR A 113 14.69 -13.22 0.16
N MET A 114 13.73 -13.82 -0.54
CA MET A 114 12.61 -13.06 -1.10
C MET A 114 11.68 -12.55 0.00
N ALA A 115 11.51 -13.32 1.07
CA ALA A 115 10.79 -12.89 2.28
C ALA A 115 11.41 -11.63 2.91
N ILE A 116 12.73 -11.63 3.05
CA ILE A 116 13.49 -10.48 3.55
C ILE A 116 13.36 -9.29 2.60
N LEU A 117 13.39 -9.51 1.28
CA LEU A 117 13.32 -8.44 0.29
C LEU A 117 11.99 -7.68 0.33
N HIS A 118 10.84 -8.36 0.23
CA HIS A 118 9.56 -7.65 0.28
C HIS A 118 9.29 -7.03 1.66
N THR A 119 9.69 -7.71 2.75
CA THR A 119 9.53 -7.19 4.11
C THR A 119 10.36 -5.92 4.32
N SER A 120 11.62 -5.92 3.88
CA SER A 120 12.49 -4.75 3.98
C SER A 120 11.97 -3.57 3.15
N LEU A 121 11.41 -3.81 1.96
CA LEU A 121 10.77 -2.77 1.17
C LEU A 121 9.53 -2.17 1.84
N ILE A 122 8.70 -3.00 2.51
CA ILE A 122 7.54 -2.52 3.28
C ILE A 122 8.01 -1.65 4.44
N ILE A 123 9.00 -2.11 5.21
CA ILE A 123 9.56 -1.35 6.34
C ILE A 123 10.17 -0.02 5.85
N ALA A 124 10.92 -0.04 4.76
CA ALA A 124 11.52 1.16 4.18
C ALA A 124 10.45 2.13 3.67
N SER A 125 9.38 1.62 3.05
CA SER A 125 8.22 2.42 2.64
C SER A 125 7.56 3.11 3.83
N LEU A 126 7.24 2.35 4.89
CA LEU A 126 6.63 2.87 6.12
C LEU A 126 7.53 3.92 6.80
N THR A 127 8.82 3.63 6.89
CA THR A 127 9.80 4.54 7.48
C THR A 127 9.87 5.86 6.71
N TYR A 128 9.94 5.80 5.37
CA TYR A 128 9.91 7.00 4.54
C TYR A 128 8.59 7.76 4.73
N PHE A 129 7.47 7.07 4.76
CA PHE A 129 6.15 7.69 4.98
C PHE A 129 6.09 8.45 6.30
N ILE A 130 6.57 7.85 7.39
CA ILE A 130 6.64 8.50 8.71
C ILE A 130 7.56 9.72 8.67
N ILE A 131 8.76 9.62 8.08
CA ILE A 131 9.68 10.76 7.93
C ILE A 131 9.03 11.89 7.14
N MET A 132 8.33 11.55 6.05
CA MET A 132 7.61 12.50 5.20
C MET A 132 6.51 13.21 6.00
N LEU A 133 5.72 12.48 6.79
CA LEU A 133 4.69 13.07 7.66
C LEU A 133 5.29 14.01 8.70
N THR A 134 6.37 13.60 9.38
CA THR A 134 7.04 14.46 10.37
C THR A 134 7.56 15.75 9.75
N ARG A 135 8.15 15.69 8.54
CA ARG A 135 8.59 16.88 7.81
C ARG A 135 7.42 17.80 7.45
N LEU A 136 6.30 17.20 7.02
CA LEU A 136 5.09 17.94 6.66
C LEU A 136 4.49 18.69 7.87
N PHE A 137 4.66 18.18 9.09
CA PHE A 137 4.19 18.84 10.33
C PHE A 137 5.16 19.88 10.90
N ASN A 138 6.46 19.75 10.63
CA ASN A 138 7.46 20.72 11.09
C ASN A 138 7.53 21.96 10.20
N GLU A 139 7.10 21.85 8.95
CA GLU A 139 6.99 22.98 8.03
C GLU A 139 5.62 23.65 8.16
N GLU A 140 5.46 24.45 9.20
CA GLU A 140 4.30 25.34 9.32
C GLU A 140 4.44 26.52 8.37
N VAL A 141 3.35 26.84 7.66
CA VAL A 141 3.25 28.08 6.89
C VAL A 141 3.10 29.21 7.90
N LYS A 142 4.19 29.96 8.14
CA LYS A 142 4.18 31.23 8.88
C LYS A 142 3.24 32.23 8.21
#